data_AF-A0A422QL63-F1
#
_entry.id   AF-A0A422QL63-F1
#
_cell.length_a   1.000
_cell.length_b   1.000
_cell.length_c   1.000
_cell.angle_alpha   90.00
_cell.angle_beta   90.00
_cell.angle_gamma   90.00
#
_symmetry.space_group_name_H-M   'P 1'
#
loop_
_entity.id
_entity.type
_entity.pdbx_description
1 polymer ?
#
loop_
_entity_poly.entity_id
_entity_poly.type
_entity_poly.pdbx_seq_one_letter_code
_entity_poly.pdbx_strand_id
1 'polypeptide(L)' 'MTDKAAPAFAGKLRTESYYITTDATIRSLRRTVTNREMAERLNAKNMTTPSGKVWDRQRVAQYIRSRAI' A
#
# COMPACT_ATOMS: atom_id res chain seq x y z
N MET A 1 -0.24 10.61 20.74
CA MET A 1 -0.92 10.42 19.43
C MET A 1 -1.38 8.98 19.38
N THR A 2 -2.63 8.73 19.72
CA THR A 2 -3.20 7.39 19.88
C THR A 2 -3.95 7.03 18.60
N ASP A 3 -3.26 6.35 17.69
CA ASP A 3 -3.82 5.78 16.46
C ASP A 3 -4.77 4.62 16.80
N LYS A 4 -5.98 4.95 17.25
CA LYS A 4 -7.01 3.96 17.60
C LYS A 4 -7.86 3.67 16.37
N ALA A 5 -7.30 2.93 15.41
CA ALA A 5 -8.06 2.42 14.28
C ALA A 5 -9.05 1.35 14.79
N ALA A 6 -10.34 1.70 14.84
CA ALA A 6 -11.39 0.76 15.17
C ALA A 6 -11.45 -0.37 14.11
N PRO A 7 -11.53 -1.66 14.52
CA PRO A 7 -11.66 -2.75 13.57
C PRO A 7 -13.11 -2.82 13.07
N ALA A 8 -13.34 -2.48 11.81
CA ALA A 8 -14.59 -2.80 11.14
C ALA A 8 -14.56 -4.28 10.69
N PHE A 9 -15.70 -4.96 10.81
CA PHE A 9 -15.90 -6.38 10.55
C PHE A 9 -15.15 -6.90 9.31
N ALA A 10 -14.36 -7.96 9.50
CA ALA A 10 -13.60 -8.73 8.49
C ALA A 10 -12.27 -8.15 7.95
N GLY A 11 -11.62 -7.21 8.64
CA GLY A 11 -10.20 -6.95 8.41
C GLY A 11 -9.65 -5.86 9.32
N LYS A 12 -8.47 -6.06 9.92
CA LYS A 12 -7.78 -4.96 10.61
C LYS A 12 -7.44 -3.90 9.56
N LEU A 13 -8.21 -2.81 9.52
CA LEU A 13 -7.81 -1.59 8.81
C LEU A 13 -6.41 -1.24 9.30
N ARG A 14 -5.46 -1.11 8.37
CA ARG A 14 -4.09 -0.69 8.73
C ARG A 14 -4.15 0.75 9.24
N THR A 15 -3.16 1.11 10.04
CA THR A 15 -3.04 2.44 10.63
C THR A 15 -3.01 3.52 9.55
N GLU A 16 -3.37 4.75 9.89
CA GLU A 16 -3.27 5.88 8.97
C GLU A 16 -1.82 6.04 8.44
N SER A 17 -0.85 5.84 9.33
CA SER A 17 0.58 5.85 9.01
C SER A 17 0.98 4.87 7.91
N TYR A 18 0.31 3.70 7.81
CA TYR A 18 0.55 2.75 6.73
C TYR A 18 0.14 3.35 5.37
N TYR A 19 -1.04 3.96 5.29
CA TYR A 19 -1.55 4.51 4.04
C TYR A 19 -0.72 5.71 3.61
N ILE A 20 -0.36 6.60 4.53
CA ILE A 20 0.53 7.74 4.25
C ILE A 20 1.87 7.25 3.66
N THR A 21 2.49 6.27 4.30
CA THR A 21 3.80 5.73 3.86
C THR A 21 3.69 5.02 2.51
N THR A 22 2.64 4.22 2.32
CA THR A 22 2.41 3.48 1.07
C THR A 22 2.13 4.42 -0.09
N ASP A 23 1.29 5.44 0.11
CA ASP A 23 0.96 6.45 -0.89
C ASP A 23 2.19 7.26 -1.28
N ALA A 24 2.99 7.73 -0.31
CA ALA A 24 4.23 8.45 -0.57
C ALA A 24 5.25 7.60 -1.35
N THR A 25 5.37 6.32 -0.99
CA THR A 25 6.26 5.39 -1.69
C THR A 25 5.79 5.16 -3.12
N ILE A 26 4.50 4.87 -3.34
CA ILE A 26 3.96 4.67 -4.69
C ILE A 26 4.10 5.93 -5.55
N ARG A 27 3.83 7.12 -4.99
CA ARG A 27 4.00 8.40 -5.72
C ARG A 27 5.43 8.65 -6.17
N SER A 28 6.41 8.37 -5.32
CA SER A 28 7.82 8.55 -5.68
C SER A 28 8.28 7.55 -6.74
N LEU A 29 7.77 6.32 -6.71
CA LEU A 29 8.13 5.27 -7.64
C LEU A 29 7.43 5.39 -9.00
N ARG A 30 6.14 5.78 -9.03
CA ARG A 30 5.29 5.75 -10.22
C ARG A 30 5.85 6.53 -11.42
N ARG A 31 6.67 7.56 -11.17
CA ARG A 31 7.28 8.38 -12.22
C ARG A 31 8.47 7.71 -12.90
N THR A 32 9.04 6.67 -12.30
CA THR A 32 10.34 6.11 -12.69
C THR A 32 10.29 4.63 -12.99
N VAL A 33 9.27 3.90 -12.52
CA VAL A 33 9.20 2.44 -12.64
C VAL A 33 7.80 1.93 -12.95
N THR A 34 7.76 0.71 -13.48
CA THR A 34 6.53 -0.03 -13.78
C THR A 34 5.84 -0.55 -12.52
N ASN A 35 4.56 -0.93 -12.62
CA ASN A 35 3.80 -1.54 -11.51
C ASN A 35 4.44 -2.82 -10.96
N ARG A 36 5.20 -3.56 -11.79
CA ARG A 36 5.92 -4.76 -11.36
C ARG A 36 7.09 -4.39 -10.44
N GLU A 37 7.94 -3.47 -10.90
CA GLU A 37 9.08 -2.98 -10.13
C GLU A 37 8.63 -2.23 -8.85
N MET A 38 7.49 -1.54 -8.90
CA MET A 38 6.86 -0.98 -7.70
C MET A 38 6.55 -2.06 -6.67
N ALA A 39 5.93 -3.17 -7.10
CA ALA A 39 5.62 -4.29 -6.21
C ALA A 39 6.90 -4.90 -5.61
N GLU A 40 7.93 -5.11 -6.41
CA GLU A 40 9.23 -5.62 -5.97
C GLU A 40 9.86 -4.68 -4.91
N ARG A 41 9.84 -3.36 -5.13
CA ARG A 41 10.36 -2.37 -4.17
C ARG A 41 9.54 -2.28 -2.88
N LEU A 42 8.21 -2.39 -2.96
CA LEU A 42 7.33 -2.42 -1.79
C LEU A 42 7.57 -3.69 -0.94
N ASN A 43 7.71 -4.84 -1.60
CA ASN A 43 8.01 -6.11 -0.93
C ASN A 43 9.41 -6.11 -0.32
N ALA A 44 10.41 -5.53 -0.99
CA ALA A 44 11.77 -5.37 -0.45
C ALA A 44 11.81 -4.51 0.82
N LYS A 45 10.81 -3.63 1.02
CA LYS A 45 10.61 -2.82 2.23
C LYS A 45 9.75 -3.52 3.29
N ASN A 46 9.44 -4.81 3.13
CA ASN A 46 8.53 -5.58 3.98
C ASN A 46 7.12 -4.96 4.10
N MET A 47 6.72 -4.15 3.13
CA MET A 47 5.37 -3.59 3.09
C MET A 47 4.42 -4.64 2.52
N THR A 48 3.31 -4.88 3.20
CA THR A 48 2.23 -5.72 2.66
C THR A 48 1.05 -4.85 2.25
N THR A 49 0.15 -5.38 1.43
CA THR A 49 -1.09 -4.72 0.99
C THR A 49 -2.02 -4.44 2.18
N PRO A 50 -3.11 -3.66 2.01
CA PRO A 50 -4.09 -3.42 3.08
C PRO A 50 -4.67 -4.72 3.66
N SER A 51 -4.83 -5.76 2.82
CA SER A 51 -5.30 -7.09 3.25
C SER A 51 -4.19 -8.01 3.77
N GLY A 52 -2.98 -7.49 4.02
CA GLY A 52 -1.84 -8.26 4.53
C GLY A 52 -1.13 -9.16 3.52
N LYS A 53 -1.50 -9.13 2.23
CA LYS A 53 -0.89 -9.94 1.16
C LYS A 53 0.36 -9.26 0.58
N VAL A 54 1.24 -10.06 -0.04
CA VAL A 54 2.40 -9.57 -0.81
C VAL A 54 1.94 -8.69 -1.97
N TRP A 55 2.71 -7.67 -2.33
CA TRP A 55 2.44 -6.85 -3.51
C TRP A 55 2.74 -7.61 -4.79
N ASP A 56 1.86 -7.46 -5.78
CA ASP A 56 2.11 -7.85 -7.16
C ASP A 56 1.64 -6.72 -8.08
N ARG A 57 1.92 -6.86 -9.39
CA ARG A 57 1.55 -5.86 -10.41
C ARG A 57 0.06 -5.50 -10.37
N GLN A 58 -0.82 -6.48 -10.17
CA GLN A 58 -2.26 -6.29 -10.19
C GLN A 58 -2.74 -5.56 -8.93
N ARG A 59 -2.21 -5.95 -7.76
CA ARG A 59 -2.52 -5.31 -6.47
C ARG A 59 -2.03 -3.86 -6.44
N VAL A 60 -0.87 -3.56 -7.01
CA VAL A 60 -0.39 -2.17 -7.18
C VAL A 60 -1.38 -1.37 -8.05
N ALA A 61 -1.77 -1.90 -9.21
CA ALA A 61 -2.71 -1.23 -10.10
C ALA A 61 -4.08 -0.99 -9.43
N GLN A 62 -4.60 -2.00 -8.73
CA GLN A 62 -5.85 -1.90 -7.99
C GLN A 62 -5.75 -0.87 -6.87
N TYR A 63 -4.65 -0.85 -6.13
CA TYR A 63 -4.42 0.10 -5.06
C TYR A 63 -4.37 1.54 -5.57
N ILE A 64 -3.57 1.80 -6.63
CA ILE A 64 -3.49 3.11 -7.29
C ILE A 64 -4.88 3.59 -7.71
N ARG A 65 -5.67 2.72 -8.36
CA ARG A 65 -7.04 3.04 -8.76
C ARG A 65 -7.95 3.34 -7.56
N SER A 66 -7.87 2.53 -6.50
CA SER A 66 -8.71 2.67 -5.30
C SER A 66 -8.40 3.93 -4.49
N ARG A 67 -7.16 4.42 -4.56
CA ARG A 67 -6.69 5.60 -3.84
C ARG A 67 -6.66 6.86 -4.71
N ALA A 68 -6.97 6.72 -6.00
CA ALA A 68 -6.89 7.77 -7.02
C ALA A 68 -5.52 8.49 -7.04
N ILE A 69 -4.43 7.72 -6.95
CA ILE A 69 -3.04 8.23 -6.92
C ILE A 69 -2.39 8.18 -8.30
#